data_AF-A0AA40EW26-F1
#
_entry.id   AF-A0AA40EW26-F1
#
_cell.length_a   1.000
_cell.length_b   1.000
_cell.length_c   1.000
_cell.angle_alpha   90.00
_cell.angle_beta   90.00
_cell.angle_gamma   90.00
#
_symmetry.space_group_name_H-M   'P 1'
#
loop_
_entity.id
_entity.type
_entity.pdbx_description
1 polymer ?
#
loop_
_entity_poly.entity_id
_entity_poly.type
_entity_poly.pdbx_seq_one_letter_code
_entity_poly.pdbx_strand_id
1 'polypeptide(L)'
;MSNAPSPSPSPASQRPPSSPIFFGPFEVTSQVFLTTPHTFALVNLKPLLPGHVLVCPFHPHQRLTSLSPLELTDLFSTVQRVQRMLARHYFPFPGGLDAGAFNIALQDGPEAGQTVPHVHVHVIPRIRGATAKGADTPSDELYERMAGEEGNVGGWLWDAARGRPGPAGGEFPRIEDAERRARSMGEMEEEAAVFRGVLRGLEAEEGEGR
;
A
#
# COMPACT_ATOMS: atom_id res chain seq x y z
N MET A 1 -41.83 -35.32 15.61
CA MET A 1 -41.40 -33.91 15.65
C MET A 1 -39.92 -33.89 15.31
N SER A 2 -39.58 -33.53 14.06
CA SER A 2 -38.23 -33.60 13.52
C SER A 2 -37.53 -32.26 13.75
N ASN A 3 -36.44 -32.25 14.54
CA ASN A 3 -35.59 -31.08 14.72
C ASN A 3 -34.60 -31.02 13.56
N ALA A 4 -34.83 -30.08 12.64
CA ALA A 4 -33.84 -29.70 11.64
C ALA A 4 -32.77 -28.79 12.31
N PRO A 5 -31.46 -29.00 12.04
CA PRO A 5 -30.43 -28.11 12.52
C PRO A 5 -30.49 -26.76 11.81
N SER A 6 -30.40 -25.67 12.59
CA SER A 6 -30.32 -24.29 12.11
C SER A 6 -29.12 -24.11 11.17
N PRO A 7 -29.26 -23.38 10.05
CA PRO A 7 -28.14 -23.12 9.16
C PRO A 7 -27.11 -22.24 9.88
N SER A 8 -25.84 -22.69 9.83
CA SER A 8 -24.66 -21.95 10.25
C SER A 8 -24.58 -20.60 9.52
N PRO A 9 -24.11 -19.52 10.19
CA PRO A 9 -23.94 -18.24 9.52
C PRO A 9 -22.87 -18.35 8.43
N SER A 10 -23.27 -18.11 7.19
CA SER A 10 -22.37 -18.00 6.03
C SER A 10 -21.25 -16.99 6.31
N PRO A 11 -20.03 -17.22 5.81
CA PRO A 11 -18.91 -16.31 6.04
C PRO A 11 -19.26 -14.94 5.44
N ALA A 12 -19.17 -13.90 6.26
CA ALA A 12 -19.42 -12.53 5.85
C ALA A 12 -18.48 -12.16 4.70
N SER A 13 -19.02 -12.21 3.48
CA SER A 13 -18.46 -11.50 2.34
C SER A 13 -18.51 -10.02 2.69
N GLN A 14 -17.36 -9.43 3.04
CA GLN A 14 -17.25 -7.99 3.19
C GLN A 14 -17.71 -7.38 1.86
N ARG A 15 -18.85 -6.67 1.90
CA ARG A 15 -19.37 -5.99 0.72
C ARG A 15 -18.27 -5.08 0.18
N PRO A 16 -18.16 -4.93 -1.16
CA PRO A 16 -17.34 -3.86 -1.70
C PRO A 16 -17.76 -2.55 -1.03
N PRO A 17 -16.83 -1.61 -0.82
CA PRO A 17 -17.15 -0.31 -0.23
C PRO A 17 -18.36 0.28 -0.94
N SER A 18 -19.30 0.85 -0.18
CA SER A 18 -20.58 1.35 -0.71
C SER A 18 -20.43 2.53 -1.67
N SER A 19 -19.20 3.02 -1.87
CA SER A 19 -18.83 4.11 -2.77
C SER A 19 -17.44 3.86 -3.36
N PRO A 20 -17.18 4.34 -4.59
CA PRO A 20 -15.86 4.21 -5.22
C PRO A 20 -14.77 4.90 -4.40
N ILE A 21 -13.58 4.29 -4.35
CA ILE A 21 -12.41 4.82 -3.62
C ILE A 21 -11.46 5.46 -4.61
N PHE A 22 -10.94 6.64 -4.27
CA PHE A 22 -10.03 7.40 -5.12
C PHE A 22 -8.68 7.66 -4.45
N PHE A 23 -7.62 7.46 -5.23
CA PHE A 23 -6.28 7.97 -4.92
C PHE A 23 -6.01 9.18 -5.81
N GLY A 24 -6.33 10.37 -5.30
CA GLY A 24 -6.25 11.59 -6.11
C GLY A 24 -7.36 11.53 -7.17
N PRO A 25 -7.04 11.67 -8.46
CA PRO A 25 -8.03 11.56 -9.53
C PRO A 25 -8.30 10.10 -9.98
N PHE A 26 -7.58 9.12 -9.45
CA PHE A 26 -7.63 7.73 -9.91
C PHE A 26 -8.58 6.90 -9.08
N GLU A 27 -9.51 6.21 -9.71
CA GLU A 27 -10.33 5.21 -9.03
C GLU A 27 -9.50 3.96 -8.77
N VAL A 28 -9.46 3.52 -7.51
CA VAL A 28 -8.59 2.41 -7.04
C VAL A 28 -9.36 1.36 -6.24
N THR A 29 -10.68 1.29 -6.42
CA THR A 29 -11.59 0.48 -5.61
C THR A 29 -11.19 -1.01 -5.57
N SER A 30 -10.82 -1.62 -6.70
CA SER A 30 -10.55 -3.06 -6.75
C SER A 30 -9.18 -3.44 -6.15
N GLN A 31 -8.24 -2.49 -6.13
CA GLN A 31 -6.88 -2.63 -5.59
C GLN A 31 -6.82 -2.46 -4.07
N VAL A 32 -7.87 -1.94 -3.45
CA VAL A 32 -7.93 -1.73 -1.99
C VAL A 32 -8.08 -3.07 -1.26
N PHE A 33 -7.20 -3.35 -0.32
CA PHE A 33 -7.22 -4.56 0.50
C PHE A 33 -7.57 -4.32 1.98
N LEU A 34 -7.55 -3.07 2.44
CA LEU A 34 -7.93 -2.69 3.80
C LEU A 34 -8.60 -1.32 3.80
N THR A 35 -9.64 -1.17 4.62
CA THR A 35 -10.27 0.12 4.93
C THR A 35 -10.47 0.24 6.44
N THR A 36 -10.37 1.46 6.94
CA THR A 36 -10.64 1.87 8.34
C THR A 36 -11.54 3.11 8.30
N PRO A 37 -11.91 3.74 9.42
CA PRO A 37 -12.78 4.91 9.39
C PRO A 37 -12.28 6.10 8.54
N HIS A 38 -10.96 6.31 8.46
CA HIS A 38 -10.39 7.45 7.73
C HIS A 38 -9.35 7.06 6.67
N THR A 39 -8.97 5.79 6.57
CA THR A 39 -7.82 5.34 5.77
C THR A 39 -8.19 4.15 4.89
N PHE A 40 -7.50 4.01 3.77
CA PHE A 40 -7.49 2.80 2.95
C PHE A 40 -6.05 2.40 2.61
N ALA A 41 -5.84 1.11 2.34
CA ALA A 41 -4.57 0.60 1.83
C ALA A 41 -4.78 -0.16 0.52
N LEU A 42 -3.87 0.06 -0.43
CA LEU A 42 -3.94 -0.47 -1.79
C LEU A 42 -2.61 -1.02 -2.27
N VAL A 43 -2.68 -1.97 -3.19
CA VAL A 43 -1.51 -2.50 -3.89
C VAL A 43 -1.00 -1.52 -4.96
N ASN A 44 0.31 -1.51 -5.22
CA ASN A 44 0.94 -0.53 -6.12
C ASN A 44 0.96 -1.02 -7.58
N LEU A 45 0.69 -0.15 -8.56
CA LEU A 45 0.72 -0.53 -9.99
C LEU A 45 2.12 -0.95 -10.46
N LYS A 46 3.16 -0.24 -10.00
CA LYS A 46 4.56 -0.52 -10.30
C LYS A 46 5.36 -0.59 -8.98
N PRO A 47 5.27 -1.70 -8.25
CA PRO A 47 5.95 -1.82 -6.96
C PRO A 47 7.47 -1.68 -7.14
N LEU A 48 8.12 -0.95 -6.22
CA LEU A 48 9.59 -0.86 -6.17
C LEU A 48 10.20 -2.22 -5.81
N LEU A 49 9.61 -2.90 -4.83
CA LEU A 49 9.98 -4.24 -4.40
C LEU A 49 8.68 -5.04 -4.17
N PRO A 50 8.71 -6.39 -4.21
CA PRO A 50 7.56 -7.22 -3.87
C PRO A 50 6.93 -6.79 -2.55
N GLY A 51 5.60 -6.69 -2.50
CA GLY A 51 4.87 -6.24 -1.31
C GLY A 51 4.89 -4.74 -1.05
N HIS A 52 5.41 -3.91 -1.96
CA HIS A 52 5.27 -2.45 -1.88
C HIS A 52 3.79 -2.07 -2.04
N VAL A 53 3.19 -1.60 -0.95
CA VAL A 53 1.82 -1.09 -0.87
C VAL A 53 1.80 0.38 -0.42
N LEU A 54 0.65 1.02 -0.62
CA LEU A 54 0.39 2.39 -0.19
C LEU A 54 -0.71 2.42 0.87
N VAL A 55 -0.62 3.35 1.81
CA VAL A 55 -1.65 3.64 2.82
C VAL A 55 -2.02 5.12 2.74
N CYS A 56 -3.29 5.42 2.55
CA CYS A 56 -3.77 6.77 2.20
C CYS A 56 -5.03 7.13 3.02
N PRO A 57 -5.21 8.38 3.46
CA PRO A 57 -6.49 8.84 3.99
C PRO A 57 -7.56 8.85 2.89
N PHE A 58 -8.85 8.78 3.24
CA PHE A 58 -9.93 8.92 2.25
C PHE A 58 -10.03 10.34 1.68
N HIS A 59 -9.82 11.35 2.52
CA HIS A 59 -9.78 12.74 2.06
C HIS A 59 -8.45 13.00 1.34
N PRO A 60 -8.47 13.52 0.10
CA PRO A 60 -7.27 13.71 -0.72
C PRO A 60 -6.49 14.96 -0.32
N HIS A 61 -6.06 15.01 0.94
CA HIS A 61 -5.19 16.06 1.46
C HIS A 61 -3.87 16.02 0.71
N GLN A 62 -3.41 17.17 0.18
CA GLN A 62 -2.14 17.22 -0.55
C GLN A 62 -0.94 17.14 0.39
N ARG A 63 -1.07 17.68 1.60
CA ARG A 63 0.00 17.86 2.58
C ARG A 63 -0.30 17.15 3.88
N LEU A 64 0.73 16.62 4.53
CA LEU A 64 0.60 15.98 5.85
C LEU A 64 0.03 16.95 6.90
N THR A 65 0.37 18.23 6.80
CA THR A 65 -0.12 19.30 7.69
C THR A 65 -1.62 19.56 7.60
N SER A 66 -2.30 19.03 6.57
CA SER A 66 -3.75 19.21 6.38
C SER A 66 -4.58 18.12 7.06
N LEU A 67 -3.96 17.05 7.55
CA LEU A 67 -4.67 15.96 8.23
C LEU A 67 -5.13 16.40 9.62
N SER A 68 -6.36 16.04 9.97
CA SER A 68 -6.83 16.13 11.35
C SER A 68 -6.08 15.14 12.26
N PRO A 69 -6.06 15.36 13.59
CA PRO A 69 -5.46 14.40 14.52
C PRO A 69 -6.05 12.99 14.43
N LEU A 70 -7.35 12.88 14.11
CA LEU A 70 -8.03 11.59 13.93
C LEU A 70 -7.56 10.87 12.66
N GLU A 71 -7.48 11.59 11.53
CA GLU A 71 -6.95 11.04 10.28
C GLU A 71 -5.48 10.64 10.41
N LEU A 72 -4.65 11.47 11.05
CA LEU A 72 -3.24 11.17 11.28
C LEU A 72 -3.05 9.91 12.14
N THR A 73 -3.84 9.79 13.21
CA THR A 73 -3.79 8.63 14.10
C THR A 73 -4.23 7.36 13.39
N ASP A 74 -5.35 7.43 12.65
CA ASP A 74 -5.88 6.30 11.89
C ASP A 74 -4.93 5.88 10.76
N LEU A 75 -4.29 6.85 10.08
CA LEU A 75 -3.31 6.60 9.02
C LEU A 75 -2.13 5.76 9.55
N PHE A 76 -1.46 6.20 10.62
CA PHE A 76 -0.28 5.49 11.14
C PHE A 76 -0.64 4.21 11.90
N SER A 77 -1.82 4.14 12.52
CA SER A 77 -2.35 2.88 13.06
C SER A 77 -2.58 1.86 11.94
N THR A 78 -3.08 2.32 10.79
CA THR A 78 -3.26 1.48 9.61
C THR A 78 -1.92 1.07 9.01
N VAL A 79 -0.91 1.95 8.95
CA VAL A 79 0.46 1.61 8.54
C VAL A 79 1.03 0.48 9.40
N GLN A 80 0.90 0.56 10.72
CA GLN A 80 1.34 -0.50 11.63
C GLN A 80 0.62 -1.83 11.35
N ARG A 81 -0.69 -1.77 11.11
CA ARG A 81 -1.50 -2.96 10.79
C ARG A 81 -1.09 -3.61 9.47
N VAL A 82 -0.86 -2.80 8.43
CA VAL A 82 -0.35 -3.25 7.13
C VAL A 82 1.05 -3.86 7.28
N GLN A 83 1.92 -3.25 8.08
CA GLN A 83 3.24 -3.80 8.36
C GLN A 83 3.16 -5.20 9.00
N ARG A 84 2.29 -5.42 9.99
CA ARG A 84 2.07 -6.76 10.59
C ARG A 84 1.57 -7.77 9.56
N MET A 85 0.64 -7.38 8.70
CA MET A 85 0.14 -8.22 7.61
C MET A 85 1.27 -8.63 6.66
N LEU A 86 2.07 -7.66 6.18
CA LEU A 86 3.19 -7.94 5.29
C LEU A 86 4.27 -8.76 6.00
N ALA A 87 4.50 -8.54 7.30
CA ALA A 87 5.42 -9.32 8.10
C ALA A 87 5.00 -10.81 8.10
N ARG A 88 3.72 -11.08 8.37
CA ARG A 88 3.15 -12.43 8.33
C ARG A 88 3.27 -13.09 6.96
N HIS A 89 3.13 -12.32 5.89
CA HIS A 89 3.16 -12.85 4.52
C HIS A 89 4.59 -13.10 4.00
N TYR A 90 5.50 -12.14 4.19
CA TYR A 90 6.84 -12.16 3.59
C TYR A 90 7.96 -12.64 4.51
N PHE A 91 7.72 -12.71 5.82
CA PHE A 91 8.74 -13.06 6.82
C PHE A 91 8.26 -14.23 7.71
N PRO A 92 8.14 -15.44 7.14
CA PRO A 92 7.76 -16.60 7.93
C PRO A 92 8.79 -16.94 9.02
N PHE A 93 8.33 -17.65 10.04
CA PHE A 93 9.05 -18.02 11.26
C PHE A 93 10.44 -18.66 11.02
N PRO A 94 11.41 -18.50 11.94
CA PRO A 94 11.25 -18.27 13.39
C PRO A 94 11.28 -16.80 13.88
N GLY A 95 11.20 -15.82 12.99
CA GLY A 95 11.38 -14.41 13.34
C GLY A 95 10.15 -13.66 13.89
N GLY A 96 8.93 -14.19 13.71
CA GLY A 96 7.70 -13.49 14.09
C GLY A 96 7.47 -12.16 13.36
N LEU A 97 6.48 -11.38 13.79
CA LEU A 97 6.15 -10.07 13.20
C LEU A 97 7.30 -9.06 13.30
N ASP A 98 8.17 -9.21 14.31
CA ASP A 98 9.28 -8.30 14.60
C ASP A 98 10.55 -8.58 13.77
N ALA A 99 10.59 -9.69 13.02
CA ALA A 99 11.72 -9.97 12.12
C ALA A 99 11.60 -9.30 10.74
N GLY A 100 10.44 -8.75 10.41
CA GLY A 100 10.24 -8.03 9.16
C GLY A 100 11.00 -6.70 9.17
N ALA A 101 11.89 -6.50 8.19
CA ALA A 101 12.50 -5.21 7.93
C ALA A 101 11.67 -4.45 6.88
N PHE A 102 11.50 -3.14 7.05
CA PHE A 102 10.65 -2.33 6.18
C PHE A 102 11.24 -0.95 5.91
N ASN A 103 11.00 -0.43 4.72
CA ASN A 103 11.05 1.00 4.47
C ASN A 103 9.63 1.56 4.59
N ILE A 104 9.46 2.53 5.50
CA ILE A 104 8.24 3.31 5.68
C ILE A 104 8.57 4.75 5.29
N ALA A 105 7.87 5.29 4.30
CA ALA A 105 8.21 6.61 3.77
C ALA A 105 6.99 7.40 3.33
N LEU A 106 7.07 8.72 3.51
CA LEU A 106 6.07 9.69 3.09
C LEU A 106 6.82 10.84 2.40
N GLN A 107 6.46 11.12 1.15
CA GLN A 107 6.99 12.23 0.37
C GLN A 107 5.99 13.40 0.44
N ASP A 108 6.24 14.38 1.31
CA ASP A 108 5.32 15.50 1.56
C ASP A 108 5.67 16.70 0.67
N GLY A 109 5.05 16.76 -0.51
CA GLY A 109 5.22 17.84 -1.48
C GLY A 109 6.02 17.49 -2.74
N PRO A 110 5.88 18.29 -3.81
CA PRO A 110 6.55 18.05 -5.09
C PRO A 110 8.07 17.91 -4.96
N GLU A 111 8.71 18.77 -4.18
CA GLU A 111 10.17 18.78 -3.97
C GLU A 111 10.66 17.58 -3.15
N ALA A 112 9.76 16.89 -2.45
CA ALA A 112 10.04 15.63 -1.76
C ALA A 112 9.82 14.39 -2.65
N GLY A 113 9.41 14.57 -3.91
CA GLY A 113 9.09 13.50 -4.85
C GLY A 113 7.61 13.10 -4.90
N GLN A 114 6.71 13.87 -4.26
CA GLN A 114 5.29 13.59 -4.31
C GLN A 114 4.72 13.79 -5.72
N THR A 115 4.07 12.77 -6.26
CA THR A 115 3.64 12.77 -7.66
C THR A 115 2.12 12.69 -7.85
N VAL A 116 1.42 12.07 -6.89
CA VAL A 116 -0.03 12.28 -6.73
C VAL A 116 -0.21 13.25 -5.56
N PRO A 117 -0.91 14.39 -5.74
CA PRO A 117 -1.17 15.36 -4.67
C PRO A 117 -2.24 14.85 -3.71
N HIS A 118 -1.92 13.75 -3.05
CA HIS A 118 -2.73 13.05 -2.06
C HIS A 118 -1.72 12.37 -1.12
N VAL A 119 -1.75 12.67 0.18
CA VAL A 119 -0.90 12.02 1.18
C VAL A 119 -0.99 10.49 1.04
N HIS A 120 0.17 9.84 0.96
CA HIS A 120 0.28 8.39 0.94
C HIS A 120 1.58 7.97 1.61
N VAL A 121 1.52 6.87 2.37
CA VAL A 121 2.67 6.24 3.01
C VAL A 121 3.04 4.99 2.23
N HIS A 122 4.29 4.93 1.78
CA HIS A 122 4.89 3.74 1.21
C HIS A 122 5.24 2.76 2.34
N VAL A 123 4.82 1.52 2.19
CA VAL A 123 5.19 0.42 3.10
C VAL A 123 5.83 -0.67 2.25
N ILE A 124 7.14 -0.89 2.42
CA ILE A 124 7.94 -1.74 1.54
C ILE A 124 8.72 -2.76 2.37
N PRO A 125 8.42 -4.07 2.25
CA PRO A 125 9.17 -5.10 2.95
C PRO A 125 10.57 -5.31 2.35
N ARG A 126 11.56 -5.53 3.22
CA ARG A 126 12.97 -5.79 2.89
C ARG A 126 13.35 -7.21 3.29
N ILE A 127 13.27 -8.13 2.33
CA ILE A 127 13.42 -9.58 2.55
C ILE A 127 14.91 -9.95 2.51
N ARG A 128 15.44 -10.55 3.58
CA ARG A 128 16.85 -10.99 3.64
C ARG A 128 17.15 -11.97 2.51
N GLY A 129 18.30 -11.79 1.86
CA GLY A 129 18.74 -12.64 0.74
C GLY A 129 18.01 -12.39 -0.58
N ALA A 130 17.03 -11.46 -0.63
CA ALA A 130 16.32 -11.10 -1.84
C ALA A 130 16.35 -9.58 -2.08
N THR A 131 15.78 -8.79 -1.16
CA THR A 131 15.59 -7.33 -1.34
C THR A 131 16.13 -6.49 -0.20
N ALA A 132 16.72 -7.10 0.83
CA ALA A 132 17.36 -6.39 1.93
C ALA A 132 18.58 -5.59 1.45
N LYS A 133 18.85 -4.46 2.12
CA LYS A 133 20.07 -3.67 1.89
C LYS A 133 21.30 -4.52 2.21
N GLY A 134 22.28 -4.55 1.30
CA GLY A 134 23.57 -5.20 1.55
C GLY A 134 24.33 -4.50 2.68
N ALA A 135 25.04 -5.27 3.51
CA ALA A 135 25.77 -4.72 4.66
C ALA A 135 26.86 -3.70 4.25
N ASP A 136 27.44 -3.90 3.06
CA ASP A 136 28.59 -3.12 2.57
C ASP A 136 28.23 -2.11 1.46
N THR A 137 26.94 -1.82 1.25
CA THR A 137 26.54 -0.85 0.21
C THR A 137 26.49 0.58 0.77
N PRO A 138 27.30 1.51 0.23
CA PRO A 138 27.35 2.90 0.71
C PRO A 138 26.05 3.66 0.42
N SER A 139 25.35 3.32 -0.67
CA SER A 139 24.00 3.75 -1.01
C SER A 139 23.06 2.54 -1.07
N ASP A 140 21.76 2.76 -0.88
CA ASP A 140 20.72 1.75 -1.10
C ASP A 140 19.98 2.14 -2.37
N GLU A 141 20.02 1.29 -3.39
CA GLU A 141 19.31 1.51 -4.67
C GLU A 141 17.83 1.83 -4.43
N LEU A 142 17.22 1.33 -3.34
CA LEU A 142 15.84 1.68 -3.01
C LEU A 142 15.64 3.19 -2.77
N TYR A 143 16.59 3.88 -2.12
CA TYR A 143 16.47 5.33 -1.90
C TYR A 143 16.60 6.11 -3.21
N GLU A 144 17.49 5.67 -4.09
CA GLU A 144 17.65 6.26 -5.42
C GLU A 144 16.39 6.06 -6.26
N ARG A 145 15.81 4.86 -6.22
CA ARG A 145 14.56 4.52 -6.91
C ARG A 145 13.37 5.29 -6.36
N MET A 146 13.29 5.46 -5.04
CA MET A 146 12.27 6.29 -4.40
C MET A 146 12.37 7.78 -4.77
N ALA A 147 13.60 8.29 -4.91
CA ALA A 147 13.85 9.68 -5.30
C ALA A 147 13.76 9.91 -6.82
N GLY A 148 13.91 8.86 -7.62
CA GLY A 148 13.86 8.89 -9.08
C GLY A 148 12.45 8.69 -9.64
N GLU A 149 12.36 8.55 -10.98
CA GLU A 149 11.09 8.25 -11.65
C GLU A 149 10.44 6.96 -11.12
N GLU A 150 11.23 6.01 -10.62
CA GLU A 150 10.69 4.72 -10.21
C GLU A 150 9.67 4.82 -9.06
N GLY A 151 9.90 5.74 -8.12
CA GLY A 151 8.99 6.07 -7.02
C GLY A 151 7.78 6.90 -7.43
N ASN A 152 7.72 7.38 -8.68
CA ASN A 152 6.69 8.26 -9.21
C ASN A 152 5.35 7.54 -9.45
N VAL A 153 4.63 7.24 -8.38
CA VAL A 153 3.31 6.58 -8.45
C VAL A 153 2.30 7.35 -9.31
N GLY A 154 2.38 8.69 -9.34
CA GLY A 154 1.46 9.53 -10.10
C GLY A 154 1.63 9.43 -11.60
N GLY A 155 2.87 9.50 -12.08
CA GLY A 155 3.22 9.38 -13.50
C GLY A 155 2.68 8.07 -14.08
N TRP A 156 2.83 6.96 -13.35
CA TRP A 156 2.33 5.65 -13.77
C TRP A 156 0.81 5.57 -13.85
N LEU A 157 0.12 6.13 -12.87
CA LEU A 157 -1.33 6.16 -12.86
C LEU A 157 -1.88 7.06 -13.96
N TRP A 158 -1.23 8.19 -14.26
CA TRP A 158 -1.58 9.06 -15.38
C TRP A 158 -1.37 8.39 -16.74
N ASP A 159 -0.26 7.67 -16.91
CA ASP A 159 0.01 6.87 -18.11
C ASP A 159 -1.05 5.79 -18.33
N ALA A 160 -1.48 5.12 -17.25
CA ALA A 160 -2.52 4.11 -17.30
C ALA A 160 -3.93 4.70 -17.54
N ALA A 161 -4.21 5.89 -17.02
CA ALA A 161 -5.55 6.47 -17.06
C ALA A 161 -5.84 7.22 -18.37
N ARG A 162 -5.14 8.33 -18.68
CA ARG A 162 -5.55 9.29 -19.74
C ARG A 162 -4.43 10.20 -20.30
N GLY A 163 -3.16 9.93 -20.00
CA GLY A 163 -2.02 10.77 -20.40
C GLY A 163 -1.64 11.83 -19.35
N ARG A 164 -0.33 12.08 -19.20
CA ARG A 164 0.26 12.90 -18.14
C ARG A 164 -0.09 14.40 -18.25
N PRO A 165 -0.58 15.05 -17.18
CA PRO A 165 -0.52 16.51 -17.05
C PRO A 165 0.94 17.00 -17.07
N GLY A 166 1.19 18.19 -17.62
CA GLY A 166 2.53 18.80 -17.66
C GLY A 166 3.08 19.07 -16.25
N PRO A 167 4.41 19.04 -16.04
CA PRO A 167 5.01 19.15 -14.72
C PRO A 167 4.69 20.51 -14.07
N ALA A 168 4.20 20.47 -12.84
CA ALA A 168 4.06 21.64 -11.98
C ALA A 168 5.39 21.87 -11.24
N GLY A 169 6.36 22.47 -11.92
CA GLY A 169 7.59 23.00 -11.31
C GLY A 169 8.52 21.98 -10.65
N GLY A 170 9.50 21.49 -11.42
CA GLY A 170 10.63 20.70 -10.89
C GLY A 170 11.55 20.24 -12.02
N GLU A 171 12.86 20.46 -11.87
CA GLU A 171 13.92 20.05 -12.83
C GLU A 171 14.44 18.64 -12.52
N PHE A 172 13.57 17.66 -12.31
CA PHE A 172 14.03 16.27 -12.25
C PHE A 172 14.21 15.75 -13.70
N PRO A 173 15.43 15.31 -14.08
CA PRO A 173 15.65 14.69 -15.38
C PRO A 173 14.74 13.47 -15.53
N ARG A 174 14.09 13.33 -16.69
CA ARG A 174 13.33 12.14 -17.04
C ARG A 174 14.30 11.00 -17.27
N ILE A 175 14.43 10.10 -16.30
CA ILE A 175 15.18 8.86 -16.48
C ILE A 175 14.18 7.83 -16.99
N GLU A 176 14.32 7.41 -18.24
CA GLU A 176 13.44 6.40 -18.85
C GLU A 176 13.50 5.08 -18.06
N ASP A 177 12.43 4.82 -17.30
CA ASP A 177 12.22 3.63 -16.47
C ASP A 177 11.86 2.40 -17.34
N ALA A 178 12.82 1.98 -18.18
CA ALA A 178 12.61 1.02 -19.27
C ALA A 178 12.47 -0.45 -18.83
N GLU A 179 12.78 -0.79 -17.57
CA GLU A 179 12.86 -2.19 -17.14
C GLU A 179 11.66 -2.67 -16.30
N ARG A 180 10.88 -1.76 -15.67
CA ARG A 180 9.72 -2.14 -14.85
C ARG A 180 8.39 -2.05 -15.61
N ARG A 181 7.79 -3.21 -15.85
CA ARG A 181 6.47 -3.34 -16.47
C ARG A 181 5.37 -3.08 -15.45
N ALA A 182 4.37 -2.29 -15.85
CA ALA A 182 3.15 -2.13 -15.07
C ALA A 182 2.44 -3.47 -14.91
N ARG A 183 1.95 -3.76 -13.70
CA ARG A 183 1.12 -4.94 -13.46
C ARG A 183 -0.23 -4.76 -14.15
N SER A 184 -0.80 -5.87 -14.58
CA SER A 184 -2.18 -5.93 -15.03
C SER A 184 -3.14 -5.74 -13.85
N MET A 185 -4.36 -5.30 -14.16
CA MET A 185 -5.44 -5.18 -13.17
C MET A 185 -5.72 -6.51 -12.45
N GLY A 186 -5.70 -7.63 -13.18
CA GLY A 186 -5.93 -8.95 -12.61
C GLY A 186 -4.86 -9.34 -11.56
N GLU A 187 -3.58 -9.08 -11.85
CA GLU A 187 -2.49 -9.31 -10.90
C GLU A 187 -2.64 -8.46 -9.63
N MET A 188 -3.07 -7.20 -9.77
CA MET A 188 -3.31 -6.32 -8.62
C MET A 188 -4.49 -6.79 -7.77
N GLU A 189 -5.58 -7.23 -8.41
CA GLU A 189 -6.77 -7.74 -7.72
C GLU A 189 -6.48 -9.05 -6.98
N GLU A 190 -5.67 -9.93 -7.57
CA GLU A 190 -5.22 -11.16 -6.94
C GLU A 190 -4.35 -10.87 -5.71
N GLU A 191 -3.36 -9.98 -5.82
CA GLU A 191 -2.54 -9.59 -4.68
C GLU A 191 -3.37 -8.94 -3.56
N ALA A 192 -4.30 -8.05 -3.92
CA ALA A 192 -5.22 -7.45 -2.95
C ALA A 192 -6.08 -8.52 -2.26
N ALA A 193 -6.55 -9.54 -3.00
CA ALA A 193 -7.32 -10.65 -2.45
C ALA A 193 -6.49 -11.51 -1.47
N VAL A 194 -5.22 -11.77 -1.80
CA VAL A 194 -4.27 -12.45 -0.91
C VAL A 194 -4.11 -11.68 0.40
N PHE A 195 -3.84 -10.38 0.33
CA PHE A 195 -3.67 -9.54 1.52
C PHE A 195 -4.94 -9.44 2.38
N ARG A 196 -6.12 -9.36 1.76
CA ARG A 196 -7.40 -9.48 2.49
C ARG A 196 -7.49 -10.82 3.24
N GLY A 197 -7.00 -11.91 2.65
CA GLY A 197 -6.92 -13.23 3.28
C GLY A 197 -6.02 -13.24 4.52
N VAL A 198 -4.82 -12.68 4.41
CA VAL A 198 -3.86 -12.59 5.54
C VAL A 198 -4.44 -11.75 6.69
N LEU A 199 -5.08 -10.62 6.37
CA LEU A 199 -5.72 -9.76 7.38
C LEU A 199 -6.81 -10.48 8.17
N ARG A 200 -7.67 -11.25 7.49
CA ARG A 200 -8.71 -12.05 8.16
C ARG A 200 -8.11 -13.08 9.12
N GLY A 201 -6.98 -13.69 8.74
CA GLY A 201 -6.25 -14.61 9.62
C GLY A 201 -5.75 -13.93 10.89
N LEU A 202 -5.16 -12.74 10.76
CA LEU A 202 -4.69 -11.96 11.91
C LEU A 202 -5.83 -11.51 12.84
N GLU A 203 -6.95 -11.06 12.27
CA GLU A 203 -8.13 -10.65 13.07
C GLU A 203 -8.73 -11.82 13.87
N ALA A 204 -8.75 -13.02 13.30
CA ALA A 204 -9.24 -14.21 14.00
C ALA A 204 -8.36 -14.57 15.21
N GLU A 205 -7.02 -14.53 15.04
CA GLU A 205 -6.05 -14.78 16.12
C GLU A 205 -6.15 -13.74 17.26
N GLU A 206 -6.34 -12.45 16.92
CA GLU A 206 -6.52 -11.37 17.91
C GLU A 206 -7.87 -11.47 18.67
N GLY A 207 -8.90 -12.03 18.01
CA GLY A 207 -10.23 -12.24 18.60
C GLY A 207 -10.30 -13.45 19.54
N GLU A 208 -9.54 -14.51 19.27
CA GLU A 208 -9.43 -15.71 20.12
C GLU A 208 -8.57 -15.47 21.38
N GLY A 209 -7.72 -14.44 21.38
CA GLY A 209 -6.85 -14.06 22.50
C GLY A 209 -7.46 -13.08 23.51
N ARG A 210 -8.75 -12.73 23.39
CA ARG A 210 -9.50 -11.86 24.32
C ARG A 210 -10.56 -12.65 25.07
#